data_AF-A0A0G0QWG3-F1
#
_entry.id   AF-A0A0G0QWG3-F1
#
_cell.length_a   1.000
_cell.length_b   1.000
_cell.length_c   1.000
_cell.angle_alpha   90.00
_cell.angle_beta   90.00
_cell.angle_gamma   90.00
#
_symmetry.space_group_name_H-M   'P 1'
#
loop_
_entity.id
_entity.type
_entity.pdbx_description
1 polymer ?
#
loop_
_entity_poly.entity_id
_entity_poly.type
_entity_poly.pdbx_seq_one_letter_code
_entity_poly.pdbx_strand_id
1 'polypeptide(L)'
;MQKYIKLLLVTVILLSITSPVLASIGVGVGTGKIIVDDKLKPGQIYRLPSITVLNTGDEEAEYGLSIAYHEKQPERKPAMVWFRFDPERFPLKPGESKVVSIILDLPVNTKPGDYFAYVEASPKKKAVQGNGASIGVAAASKLYFTVVPANFIAGVYYKLLSLWQLYMPWSERVAFTLAVIVLFLVFRKYFKIELKSKKSNVSR
;
A
#
# COMPACT_ATOMS: atom_id res chain seq x y z
N MET A 1 17.88 -67.12 16.70
CA MET A 1 18.55 -65.90 17.20
C MET A 1 19.16 -65.04 16.08
N GLN A 2 20.02 -65.59 15.20
CA GLN A 2 20.64 -64.82 14.10
C GLN A 2 19.65 -64.12 13.13
N LYS A 3 18.50 -64.73 12.82
CA LYS A 3 17.49 -64.10 11.95
C LYS A 3 16.90 -62.82 12.55
N TYR A 4 16.69 -62.78 13.87
CA TYR A 4 16.18 -61.61 14.58
C TYR A 4 17.23 -60.50 14.70
N ILE A 5 18.51 -60.88 14.83
CA ILE A 5 19.63 -59.91 14.84
C ILE A 5 19.76 -59.24 13.47
N LYS A 6 19.68 -60.01 12.38
CA LYS A 6 19.70 -59.44 11.01
C LYS A 6 18.49 -58.53 10.76
N LEU A 7 17.31 -58.92 11.23
CA LEU A 7 16.10 -58.10 11.10
C LEU A 7 16.24 -56.77 11.86
N LEU A 8 16.72 -56.82 13.11
CA LEU A 8 16.92 -55.63 13.94
C LEU A 8 17.97 -54.69 13.33
N LEU A 9 19.06 -55.24 12.78
CA LEU A 9 20.11 -54.47 12.14
C LEU A 9 19.62 -53.77 10.87
N VAL A 10 18.79 -54.44 10.07
CA VAL A 10 18.15 -53.84 8.88
C VAL A 10 17.20 -52.71 9.27
N THR A 11 16.42 -52.87 10.34
CA THR A 11 15.50 -51.83 10.83
C THR A 11 16.25 -50.58 11.32
N VAL A 12 17.36 -50.77 12.06
CA VAL A 12 18.20 -49.65 12.53
C VAL A 12 18.84 -48.90 11.36
N ILE A 13 19.30 -49.61 10.33
CA ILE A 13 19.84 -48.99 9.11
C ILE A 13 18.74 -48.20 8.38
N LEU A 14 17.52 -48.74 8.25
CA LEU A 14 16.41 -48.04 7.60
C LEU A 14 16.02 -46.75 8.33
N LEU A 15 16.00 -46.77 9.68
CA LEU A 15 15.72 -45.60 10.52
C LEU A 15 16.82 -44.53 10.43
N SER A 16 18.05 -44.92 10.09
CA SER A 16 19.19 -43.98 9.99
C SER A 16 19.22 -43.18 8.68
N ILE A 17 18.35 -43.50 7.71
CA ILE A 17 18.30 -42.83 6.39
C ILE A 17 17.32 -41.64 6.38
N THR A 18 16.65 -41.32 7.50
CA THR A 18 15.76 -40.16 7.55
C THR A 18 16.58 -38.86 7.53
N SER A 19 16.70 -38.25 6.36
CA SER A 19 17.29 -36.91 6.23
C SER A 19 16.31 -35.88 6.81
N PRO A 20 16.76 -34.95 7.68
CA PRO A 20 15.90 -33.86 8.12
C PRO A 20 15.55 -32.99 6.91
N VAL A 21 14.27 -32.97 6.53
CA VAL A 21 13.76 -32.01 5.54
C VAL A 21 13.69 -30.66 6.26
N LEU A 22 14.72 -29.84 6.08
CA LEU A 22 14.75 -28.47 6.59
C LEU A 22 13.92 -27.59 5.65
N ALA A 23 12.74 -27.23 6.11
CA ALA A 23 11.91 -26.23 5.49
C ALA A 23 12.56 -24.84 5.55
N SER A 24 12.63 -24.15 4.41
CA SER A 24 13.13 -22.78 4.31
C SER A 24 12.03 -21.83 3.87
N ILE A 25 11.85 -20.72 4.60
CA ILE A 25 10.96 -19.64 4.23
C ILE A 25 11.80 -18.51 3.62
N GLY A 26 11.48 -18.10 2.39
CA GLY A 26 12.21 -17.08 1.66
C GLY A 26 11.28 -16.09 0.97
N VAL A 27 11.68 -14.82 0.92
CA VAL A 27 10.92 -13.78 0.24
C VAL A 27 11.83 -12.97 -0.68
N GLY A 28 11.33 -12.69 -1.88
CA GLY A 28 11.92 -11.78 -2.85
C GLY A 28 10.96 -10.67 -3.22
N VAL A 29 11.51 -9.51 -3.59
CA VAL A 29 10.75 -8.40 -4.18
C VAL A 29 11.29 -8.10 -5.58
N GLY A 30 10.39 -7.87 -6.54
CA GLY A 30 10.75 -7.70 -7.95
C GLY A 30 11.47 -6.38 -8.26
N THR A 31 11.35 -5.37 -7.38
CA THR A 31 11.94 -4.05 -7.60
C THR A 31 12.77 -3.63 -6.39
N GLY A 32 14.00 -3.15 -6.61
CA GLY A 32 14.85 -2.66 -5.50
C GLY A 32 14.53 -1.21 -5.08
N LYS A 33 13.93 -0.42 -5.98
CA LYS A 33 13.62 1.00 -5.76
C LYS A 33 12.35 1.39 -6.51
N ILE A 34 11.52 2.20 -5.85
CA ILE A 34 10.31 2.85 -6.35
C ILE A 34 10.54 4.34 -6.19
N ILE A 35 10.63 5.06 -7.31
CA ILE A 35 10.75 6.52 -7.34
C ILE A 35 9.44 7.06 -7.89
N VAL A 36 8.80 7.96 -7.13
CA VAL A 36 7.62 8.67 -7.58
C VAL A 36 8.07 10.02 -8.12
N ASP A 37 8.18 10.12 -9.44
CA ASP A 37 8.62 11.35 -10.12
C ASP A 37 7.57 12.47 -10.05
N ASP A 38 6.31 12.10 -9.82
CA ASP A 38 5.21 13.03 -9.68
C ASP A 38 5.31 13.82 -8.37
N LYS A 39 5.08 15.14 -8.48
CA LYS A 39 4.99 16.05 -7.35
C LYS A 39 3.68 15.83 -6.60
N LEU A 40 3.76 15.10 -5.48
CA LEU A 40 2.58 14.71 -4.71
C LEU A 40 2.04 15.90 -3.92
N LYS A 41 0.72 16.02 -3.90
CA LYS A 41 -0.01 17.09 -3.21
C LYS A 41 -0.70 16.53 -1.96
N PRO A 42 -0.63 17.26 -0.83
CA PRO A 42 -1.39 16.90 0.36
C PRO A 42 -2.88 16.73 0.06
N GLY A 43 -3.51 15.75 0.69
CA GLY A 43 -4.93 15.44 0.54
C GLY A 43 -5.27 14.52 -0.63
N GLN A 44 -4.33 14.13 -1.51
CA GLN A 44 -4.65 13.22 -2.62
C GLN A 44 -4.35 11.75 -2.29
N ILE A 45 -5.07 10.88 -3.01
CA ILE A 45 -4.84 9.43 -3.01
C ILE A 45 -4.14 9.07 -4.31
N TYR A 46 -2.99 8.41 -4.20
CA TYR A 46 -2.16 7.99 -5.32
C TYR A 46 -2.08 6.48 -5.40
N ARG A 47 -2.07 5.95 -6.63
CA ARG A 47 -1.67 4.57 -6.90
C ARG A 47 -0.20 4.58 -7.28
N LEU A 48 0.64 4.05 -6.41
CA LEU A 48 2.07 3.95 -6.66
C LEU A 48 2.35 2.74 -7.57
N PRO A 49 3.55 2.65 -8.19
CA PRO A 49 3.96 1.47 -8.92
C PRO A 49 3.78 0.21 -8.06
N SER A 50 3.17 -0.82 -8.66
CA SER A 50 2.97 -2.10 -7.99
C SER A 50 4.31 -2.81 -7.77
N ILE A 51 4.33 -3.70 -6.79
CA ILE A 51 5.50 -4.48 -6.41
C ILE A 51 5.15 -5.97 -6.53
N THR A 52 6.06 -6.74 -7.11
CA THR A 52 5.94 -8.19 -7.17
C THR A 52 6.61 -8.80 -5.94
N VAL A 53 5.87 -9.62 -5.20
CA VAL A 53 6.40 -10.44 -4.11
C VAL A 53 6.54 -11.87 -4.61
N LEU A 54 7.70 -12.48 -4.38
CA LEU A 54 8.04 -13.84 -4.80
C LEU A 54 8.35 -14.68 -3.56
N ASN A 55 7.79 -15.88 -3.49
CA ASN A 55 8.22 -16.86 -2.51
C ASN A 55 9.47 -17.57 -3.04
N THR A 56 10.62 -17.28 -2.43
CA THR A 56 11.91 -17.90 -2.78
C THR A 56 12.25 -19.07 -1.85
N GLY A 57 11.36 -19.43 -0.93
CA GLY A 57 11.50 -20.59 -0.06
C GLY A 57 10.87 -21.84 -0.65
N ASP A 58 10.92 -22.92 0.13
CA ASP A 58 10.47 -24.25 -0.25
C ASP A 58 9.14 -24.64 0.41
N GLU A 59 8.56 -23.75 1.21
CA GLU A 59 7.24 -23.91 1.84
C GLU A 59 6.22 -22.88 1.36
N GLU A 60 4.95 -23.30 1.30
CA GLU A 60 3.83 -22.37 1.12
C GLU A 60 3.63 -21.53 2.39
N ALA A 61 3.55 -20.21 2.22
CA ALA A 61 3.34 -19.27 3.31
C ALA A 61 2.38 -18.15 2.93
N GLU A 62 1.77 -17.54 3.93
CA GLU A 62 1.01 -16.29 3.75
C GLU A 62 1.99 -15.12 3.80
N TYR A 63 1.91 -14.23 2.82
CA TYR A 63 2.76 -13.04 2.71
C TYR A 63 1.95 -11.77 2.87
N GLY A 64 2.64 -10.68 3.24
CA GLY A 64 2.06 -9.35 3.25
C GLY A 64 3.13 -8.27 3.31
N LEU A 65 2.72 -7.05 3.02
CA LEU A 65 3.60 -5.88 2.97
C LEU A 65 3.45 -5.00 4.21
N SER A 66 4.54 -4.33 4.57
CA SER A 66 4.59 -3.33 5.64
C SER A 66 5.55 -2.21 5.27
N ILE A 67 5.45 -1.10 6.01
CA ILE A 67 6.38 0.02 5.87
C ILE A 67 7.39 -0.04 7.00
N ALA A 68 8.67 -0.01 6.67
CA ALA A 68 9.79 0.05 7.60
C ALA A 68 10.63 1.32 7.37
N TYR A 69 11.43 1.71 8.35
CA TYR A 69 12.24 2.92 8.30
C TYR A 69 13.68 2.64 8.72
N HIS A 70 14.61 3.44 8.22
CA HIS A 70 15.94 3.48 8.80
C HIS A 70 15.92 4.30 10.11
N GLU A 71 16.78 3.96 11.07
CA GLU A 71 16.89 4.75 12.31
C GLU A 71 17.29 6.20 12.00
N LYS A 72 18.35 6.37 11.20
CA LYS A 72 18.93 7.67 10.83
C LYS A 72 18.76 7.96 9.33
N GLN A 73 17.59 8.46 8.94
CA GLN A 73 17.35 8.92 7.57
C GLN A 73 17.21 10.45 7.53
N PRO A 74 17.82 11.15 6.54
CA PRO A 74 17.66 12.58 6.38
C PRO A 74 16.26 12.98 5.89
N GLU A 75 15.59 12.10 5.15
CA GLU A 75 14.24 12.32 4.62
C GLU A 75 13.16 12.08 5.68
N ARG A 76 11.97 12.67 5.45
CA ARG A 76 10.82 12.51 6.33
C ARG A 76 10.31 11.06 6.33
N LYS A 77 9.90 10.57 7.51
CA LYS A 77 9.23 9.29 7.67
C LYS A 77 7.74 9.46 7.37
N PRO A 78 7.19 8.83 6.32
CA PRO A 78 5.75 8.83 6.12
C PRO A 78 5.08 7.98 7.21
N ALA A 79 3.80 8.19 7.50
CA ALA A 79 3.12 7.34 8.49
C ALA A 79 2.66 6.03 7.83
N MET A 80 2.74 4.91 8.55
CA MET A 80 2.33 3.60 8.02
C MET A 80 0.86 3.59 7.57
N VAL A 81 0.00 4.33 8.28
CA VAL A 81 -1.44 4.46 8.00
C VAL A 81 -1.76 5.16 6.67
N TRP A 82 -0.77 5.80 6.03
CA TRP A 82 -0.94 6.38 4.70
C TRP A 82 -0.95 5.33 3.61
N PHE A 83 -0.48 4.12 3.89
CA PHE A 83 -0.31 3.07 2.91
C PHE A 83 -1.41 2.02 3.06
N ARG A 84 -1.96 1.60 1.92
CA ARG A 84 -2.83 0.43 1.82
C ARG A 84 -2.28 -0.47 0.72
N PHE A 85 -2.28 -1.76 1.00
CA PHE A 85 -1.81 -2.79 0.07
C PHE A 85 -2.99 -3.63 -0.38
N ASP A 86 -3.05 -3.89 -1.68
CA ASP A 86 -4.11 -4.71 -2.28
C ASP A 86 -3.49 -5.76 -3.21
N PRO A 87 -3.56 -7.06 -2.88
CA PRO A 87 -4.13 -7.62 -1.64
C PRO A 87 -3.27 -7.33 -0.39
N GLU A 88 -3.90 -7.25 0.78
CA GLU A 88 -3.19 -7.03 2.06
C GLU A 88 -2.39 -8.27 2.49
N ARG A 89 -3.00 -9.45 2.30
CA ARG A 89 -2.41 -10.76 2.57
C ARG A 89 -2.76 -11.73 1.47
N PHE A 90 -1.83 -12.64 1.17
CA PHE A 90 -2.00 -13.60 0.10
C PHE A 90 -1.11 -14.82 0.33
N PRO A 91 -1.61 -16.04 0.06
CA PRO A 91 -0.78 -17.23 0.07
C PRO A 91 0.11 -17.25 -1.18
N LEU A 92 1.34 -17.77 -1.04
CA LEU A 92 2.22 -18.08 -2.17
C LEU A 92 2.85 -19.45 -1.96
N LYS A 93 2.78 -20.29 -3.00
CA LYS A 93 3.55 -21.53 -3.09
C LYS A 93 5.03 -21.24 -3.43
N PRO A 94 5.95 -22.20 -3.20
CA PRO A 94 7.33 -22.09 -3.64
C PRO A 94 7.45 -21.71 -5.11
N GLY A 95 8.23 -20.66 -5.42
CA GLY A 95 8.41 -20.13 -6.77
C GLY A 95 7.23 -19.32 -7.32
N GLU A 96 6.12 -19.19 -6.58
CA GLU A 96 4.97 -18.38 -6.98
C GLU A 96 5.20 -16.91 -6.65
N SER A 97 4.66 -16.02 -7.50
CA SER A 97 4.72 -14.57 -7.28
C SER A 97 3.35 -13.92 -7.35
N LYS A 98 3.19 -12.82 -6.61
CA LYS A 98 1.99 -11.99 -6.62
C LYS A 98 2.35 -10.54 -6.82
N VAL A 99 1.62 -9.87 -7.70
CA VAL A 99 1.67 -8.41 -7.86
C VAL A 99 0.76 -7.78 -6.82
N VAL A 100 1.29 -6.84 -6.06
CA VAL A 100 0.58 -6.10 -5.01
C VAL A 100 0.53 -4.63 -5.37
N SER A 101 -0.68 -4.07 -5.37
CA SER A 101 -0.91 -2.65 -5.58
C SER A 101 -0.63 -1.86 -4.30
N ILE A 102 0.07 -0.74 -4.43
CA ILE A 102 0.37 0.16 -3.32
C ILE A 102 -0.46 1.44 -3.49
N ILE A 103 -1.30 1.73 -2.52
CA ILE A 103 -2.12 2.94 -2.49
C ILE A 103 -1.58 3.85 -1.39
N LEU A 104 -1.23 5.08 -1.75
CA LEU A 104 -0.75 6.12 -0.85
C LEU A 104 -1.85 7.18 -0.66
N ASP A 105 -2.46 7.20 0.51
CA ASP A 105 -3.39 8.24 0.96
C ASP A 105 -2.61 9.31 1.75
N LEU A 106 -2.35 10.45 1.11
CA LEU A 106 -1.70 11.58 1.77
C LEU A 106 -2.72 12.44 2.54
N PRO A 107 -2.56 12.62 3.85
CA PRO A 107 -3.39 13.55 4.61
C PRO A 107 -3.28 15.00 4.12
N VAL A 108 -4.31 15.79 4.40
CA VAL A 108 -4.35 17.23 4.06
C VAL A 108 -3.28 18.03 4.81
N ASN A 109 -2.92 17.60 6.02
CA ASN A 109 -1.91 18.24 6.88
C ASN A 109 -0.50 17.68 6.67
N THR A 110 -0.23 17.02 5.53
CA THR A 110 1.10 16.48 5.22
C THR A 110 2.12 17.61 5.09
N LYS A 111 3.26 17.47 5.79
CA LYS A 111 4.34 18.45 5.71
C LYS A 111 5.04 18.34 4.35
N PRO A 112 5.31 19.44 3.64
CA PRO A 112 6.08 19.39 2.40
C PRO A 112 7.52 18.89 2.64
N GLY A 113 8.11 18.34 1.59
CA GLY A 113 9.48 17.84 1.55
C GLY A 113 9.60 16.42 1.01
N ASP A 114 10.82 15.89 1.08
CA ASP A 114 11.15 14.55 0.60
C ASP A 114 10.87 13.50 1.67
N TYR A 115 10.29 12.40 1.23
CA TYR A 115 9.92 11.27 2.05
C TYR A 115 10.63 10.01 1.58
N PHE A 116 11.02 9.19 2.56
CA PHE A 116 11.65 7.91 2.33
C PHE A 116 11.09 6.85 3.27
N ALA A 117 10.82 5.66 2.71
CA ALA A 117 10.50 4.47 3.49
C ALA A 117 10.92 3.19 2.75
N TYR A 118 10.98 2.09 3.49
CA TYR A 118 11.11 0.76 2.92
C TYR A 118 9.73 0.11 2.82
N VAL A 119 9.37 -0.36 1.64
CA VAL A 119 8.23 -1.25 1.43
C VAL A 119 8.73 -2.67 1.60
N GLU A 120 8.46 -3.26 2.76
CA GLU A 120 8.96 -4.56 3.17
C GLU A 120 7.92 -5.66 2.91
N ALA A 121 8.28 -6.66 2.13
CA ALA A 121 7.53 -7.91 1.98
C ALA A 121 8.06 -8.94 2.99
N SER A 122 7.14 -9.59 3.70
CA SER A 122 7.46 -10.55 4.75
C SER A 122 6.42 -11.67 4.78
N PRO A 123 6.82 -12.91 5.13
CA PRO A 123 5.88 -13.95 5.47
C PRO A 123 5.17 -13.57 6.78
N LYS A 124 3.85 -13.56 6.75
CA LYS A 124 3.00 -13.46 7.93
C LYS A 124 2.93 -14.85 8.54
N LYS A 125 3.76 -15.12 9.54
CA LYS A 125 3.78 -16.42 10.24
C LYS A 125 2.36 -16.75 10.72
N LYS A 126 1.86 -17.94 10.39
CA LYS A 126 0.82 -18.58 11.21
C LYS A 126 1.45 -18.84 12.57
N ALA A 127 0.78 -18.46 13.65
CA ALA A 127 1.27 -18.68 15.01
C ALA A 127 1.34 -20.18 15.32
N VAL A 128 2.42 -20.84 14.91
CA VAL A 128 2.73 -22.21 15.35
C VAL A 128 3.52 -22.09 16.64
N GLN A 129 2.94 -22.59 17.72
CA GLN A 129 3.56 -22.72 19.03
C GLN A 129 4.81 -23.60 18.91
N GLY A 130 5.96 -22.97 18.72
CA GLY A 130 7.25 -23.61 18.78
C GLY A 130 8.26 -22.59 19.29
N ASN A 131 8.84 -22.86 20.46
CA ASN A 131 9.83 -22.04 21.17
C ASN A 131 11.20 -21.93 20.44
N GLY A 132 11.22 -21.92 19.10
CA GLY A 132 12.42 -21.73 18.30
C GLY A 132 12.68 -20.25 18.02
N ALA A 133 13.93 -19.82 18.14
CA ALA A 133 14.36 -18.50 17.67
C ALA A 133 14.13 -18.42 16.15
N SER A 134 13.09 -17.72 15.73
CA SER A 134 12.71 -17.61 14.33
C SER A 134 13.10 -16.23 13.81
N ILE A 135 14.27 -16.14 13.17
CA ILE A 135 14.72 -14.95 12.44
C ILE A 135 13.73 -14.75 11.28
N GLY A 136 13.03 -13.62 11.28
CA GLY A 136 12.12 -13.28 10.19
C GLY A 136 12.91 -12.96 8.92
N VAL A 137 12.58 -13.62 7.81
CA VAL A 137 13.13 -13.30 6.49
C VAL A 137 12.24 -12.23 5.85
N ALA A 138 12.84 -11.12 5.43
CA ALA A 138 12.13 -10.01 4.81
C ALA A 138 12.92 -9.46 3.63
N ALA A 139 12.22 -8.97 2.60
CA ALA A 139 12.82 -8.32 1.44
C ALA A 139 12.15 -6.96 1.25
N ALA A 140 12.93 -5.92 0.97
CA ALA A 140 12.44 -4.56 0.97
C ALA A 140 12.81 -3.78 -0.28
N SER A 141 11.86 -2.97 -0.76
CA SER A 141 12.04 -2.00 -1.83
C SER A 141 12.14 -0.60 -1.25
N LYS A 142 13.07 0.21 -1.75
CA LYS A 142 13.22 1.60 -1.34
C LYS A 142 12.16 2.49 -2.01
N LEU A 143 11.33 3.18 -1.24
CA LEU A 143 10.32 4.11 -1.76
C LEU A 143 10.74 5.56 -1.51
N TYR A 144 10.78 6.36 -2.58
CA TYR A 144 11.06 7.79 -2.55
C TYR A 144 9.91 8.57 -3.18
N PHE A 145 9.45 9.63 -2.52
CA PHE A 145 8.48 10.57 -3.08
C PHE A 145 8.62 11.96 -2.46
N THR A 146 8.20 12.98 -3.19
CA THR A 146 8.28 14.38 -2.74
C THR A 146 6.88 14.98 -2.63
N VAL A 147 6.60 15.60 -1.49
CA VAL A 147 5.34 16.32 -1.26
C VAL A 147 5.57 17.82 -1.44
N VAL A 148 4.84 18.42 -2.38
CA VAL A 148 4.90 19.87 -2.62
C VAL A 148 4.00 20.66 -1.67
N PRO A 149 4.33 21.94 -1.37
CA PRO A 149 3.47 22.79 -0.57
C PRO A 149 2.09 22.99 -1.22
N ALA A 150 1.05 22.85 -0.42
CA ALA A 150 -0.31 23.21 -0.77
C ALA A 150 -0.95 23.99 0.39
N ASN A 151 -1.74 25.00 0.06
CA ASN A 151 -2.55 25.72 1.05
C ASN A 151 -3.60 24.75 1.63
N PHE A 152 -3.97 24.91 2.90
CA PHE A 152 -4.95 24.03 3.57
C PHE A 152 -6.27 23.90 2.78
N ILE A 153 -6.79 25.02 2.26
CA ILE A 153 -7.99 25.05 1.40
C ILE A 153 -7.78 24.23 0.13
N ALA A 154 -6.61 24.33 -0.49
CA ALA A 154 -6.28 23.55 -1.69
C ALA A 154 -6.18 22.04 -1.36
N GLY A 155 -5.60 21.68 -0.21
CA GLY A 155 -5.52 20.30 0.23
C GLY A 155 -6.90 19.67 0.50
N VAL A 156 -7.83 20.41 1.13
CA VAL A 156 -9.22 19.96 1.29
C VAL A 156 -9.91 19.77 -0.07
N TYR A 157 -9.75 20.73 -0.97
CA TYR A 157 -10.28 20.64 -2.34
C TYR A 157 -9.75 19.39 -3.07
N TYR A 158 -8.45 19.12 -2.97
CA TYR A 158 -7.84 17.94 -3.59
C TYR A 158 -8.30 16.63 -2.97
N LYS A 159 -8.56 16.58 -1.66
CA LYS A 159 -9.13 15.41 -0.98
C LYS A 159 -10.53 15.10 -1.50
N LEU A 160 -11.41 16.10 -1.54
CA LEU A 160 -12.75 15.93 -2.10
C LEU A 160 -12.72 15.48 -3.56
N LEU A 161 -11.86 16.10 -4.37
CA LEU A 161 -11.69 15.72 -5.77
C LEU A 161 -11.19 14.28 -5.92
N SER A 162 -10.21 13.86 -5.11
CA SER A 162 -9.66 12.50 -5.15
C SER A 162 -10.69 11.44 -4.74
N LEU A 163 -11.50 11.72 -3.70
CA LEU A 163 -12.58 10.83 -3.28
C LEU A 163 -13.64 10.71 -4.38
N TRP A 164 -14.01 11.83 -5.00
CA TRP A 164 -14.94 11.83 -6.13
C TRP A 164 -14.43 10.98 -7.30
N GLN A 165 -13.15 11.11 -7.65
CA GLN A 165 -12.54 10.35 -8.74
C GLN A 165 -12.40 8.86 -8.44
N LEU A 166 -12.13 8.50 -7.18
CA LEU A 166 -11.89 7.11 -6.77
C LEU A 166 -13.19 6.32 -6.58
N TYR A 167 -14.25 6.97 -6.07
CA TYR A 167 -15.48 6.28 -5.66
C TYR A 167 -16.66 6.42 -6.63
N MET A 168 -16.72 7.46 -7.48
CA MET A 168 -17.85 7.60 -8.42
C MET A 168 -17.57 6.96 -9.79
N PRO A 169 -18.38 5.97 -10.22
CA PRO A 169 -18.40 5.48 -11.60
C PRO A 169 -18.69 6.61 -12.59
N TRP A 170 -18.23 6.46 -13.83
CA TRP A 170 -18.37 7.51 -14.86
C TRP A 170 -19.83 7.89 -15.15
N SER A 171 -20.75 6.92 -15.05
CA SER A 171 -22.20 7.14 -15.23
C SER A 171 -22.77 8.12 -14.20
N GLU A 172 -22.38 7.98 -12.93
CA GLU A 172 -22.85 8.85 -11.85
C GLU A 172 -22.28 10.26 -11.96
N ARG A 173 -21.04 10.40 -12.45
CA ARG A 173 -20.45 11.73 -12.71
C ARG A 173 -21.26 12.51 -13.72
N VAL A 174 -21.66 11.86 -14.83
CA VAL A 174 -22.47 12.47 -15.90
C VAL A 174 -23.86 12.82 -15.39
N ALA A 175 -24.48 11.92 -14.61
CA ALA A 175 -25.79 12.18 -14.01
C ALA A 175 -25.75 13.37 -13.05
N PHE A 176 -24.71 13.45 -12.21
CA PHE A 176 -24.53 14.56 -11.27
C PHE A 176 -24.29 15.90 -11.99
N THR A 177 -23.41 15.94 -13.00
CA THR A 177 -23.22 17.18 -13.78
C THR A 177 -24.49 17.61 -14.50
N LEU A 178 -25.26 16.67 -15.08
CA LEU A 178 -26.57 16.98 -15.65
C LEU A 178 -27.54 17.54 -14.60
N ALA A 179 -27.62 16.94 -13.41
CA ALA A 179 -28.48 17.42 -12.33
C ALA A 179 -28.11 18.84 -11.88
N VAL A 180 -26.81 19.15 -11.75
CA VAL A 180 -26.32 20.50 -11.41
C VAL A 180 -26.66 21.51 -12.52
N ILE A 181 -26.50 21.14 -13.79
CA ILE A 181 -26.89 22.00 -14.92
C ILE A 181 -28.39 22.30 -14.89
N VAL A 182 -29.24 21.27 -14.68
CA VAL A 182 -30.69 21.45 -14.58
C VAL A 182 -31.04 22.36 -13.41
N LEU A 183 -30.46 22.14 -12.23
CA LEU A 183 -30.64 23.01 -11.06
C LEU A 183 -30.22 24.45 -11.33
N PHE A 184 -29.09 24.67 -12.02
CA PHE A 184 -28.63 26.01 -12.40
C PHE A 184 -29.59 26.69 -13.39
N LEU A 185 -30.10 25.96 -14.38
CA LEU A 185 -31.08 26.47 -15.34
C LEU A 185 -32.41 26.81 -14.66
N VAL A 186 -32.89 25.97 -13.75
CA VAL A 186 -34.07 26.22 -12.91
C VAL A 186 -33.83 27.45 -12.04
N PHE A 187 -32.72 27.51 -11.30
CA PHE A 187 -32.39 28.65 -10.46
C PHE A 187 -32.33 29.95 -11.26
N ARG A 188 -31.67 29.97 -12.42
CA ARG A 188 -31.63 31.14 -13.32
C ARG A 188 -33.01 31.52 -13.85
N LYS A 189 -33.90 30.55 -14.09
CA LYS A 189 -35.26 30.80 -14.58
C LYS A 189 -36.15 31.43 -13.50
N TYR A 190 -36.01 31.01 -12.25
CA TYR A 190 -36.90 31.44 -11.16
C TYR A 190 -36.35 32.59 -10.31
N PHE A 191 -35.03 32.74 -10.21
CA PHE A 191 -34.40 33.81 -9.45
C PHE A 191 -33.81 34.88 -10.39
N LYS A 192 -34.61 35.89 -10.73
CA LYS A 192 -34.09 37.15 -11.28
C LYS A 192 -33.40 37.91 -10.15
N ILE A 193 -32.08 37.76 -10.05
CA ILE A 193 -31.29 38.49 -9.04
C ILE A 193 -31.22 39.96 -9.46
N GLU A 194 -32.08 40.80 -8.90
CA GLU A 194 -31.95 42.25 -8.99
C GLU A 194 -30.78 42.71 -8.11
N LEU A 195 -29.59 42.77 -8.68
CA LEU A 195 -28.43 43.36 -8.02
C LEU A 195 -28.63 44.89 -7.91
N LYS A 196 -29.26 45.34 -6.81
CA LYS A 196 -29.39 46.77 -6.50
C LYS A 196 -28.02 47.30 -6.05
N SER A 197 -27.22 47.74 -7.02
CA SER A 197 -25.93 48.39 -6.77
C SER A 197 -26.16 49.76 -6.12
N LYS A 198 -25.92 49.85 -4.81
CA LYS A 198 -25.93 51.12 -4.08
C LYS A 198 -24.64 51.87 -4.42
N LYS A 199 -24.68 52.73 -5.45
CA LYS A 199 -23.66 53.77 -5.65
C LYS A 199 -23.59 54.63 -4.38
N SER A 200 -22.48 54.55 -3.65
CA SER A 200 -22.16 55.54 -2.61
C SER A 200 -21.71 56.83 -3.30
N ASN A 201 -22.58 57.84 -3.32
CA ASN A 201 -22.16 59.20 -3.64
C ASN A 201 -21.29 59.69 -2.48
N VAL A 202 -19.98 59.79 -2.72
CA VAL A 202 -19.08 60.60 -1.92
C VAL A 202 -19.22 62.03 -2.45
N SER A 203 -19.87 62.90 -1.68
CA SER A 203 -19.89 64.35 -1.92
C SER A 203 -18.58 64.97 -1.45
N ARG A 204 -18.13 65.97 -2.21
CA ARG A 204 -16.91 66.79 -2.06
C ARG A 204 -16.63 67.26 -0.64
#